data_AF-A0A1H8V864-F1
#
_entry.id   AF-A0A1H8V864-F1
#
_cell.length_a   1.000
_cell.length_b   1.000
_cell.length_c   1.000
_cell.angle_alpha   90.00
_cell.angle_beta   90.00
_cell.angle_gamma   90.00
#
_symmetry.space_group_name_H-M   'P 1'
#
loop_
_entity.id
_entity.type
_entity.pdbx_description
1 polymer ?
#
loop_
_entity_poly.entity_id
_entity_poly.type
_entity_poly.pdbx_seq_one_letter_code
_entity_poly.pdbx_strand_id
1 'polypeptide(L)'
;MVIVHQPGTVASEWDVPGTGQTVADFNDAYRPDALVSIVVFEQALSDELPDWNSIDGADLWEAVQDTSVDHYAYPEPRLIRATASLPSNIETYHELICYQYARLIQLAADVTHEGFLWKRYSQLKDGEYEMASITKEDKYQLQEDFGVCVYCKTEAKTTFDHVIPTGDGGADTISNQVPACQSCNSSKGDADVIEWCKERGEPVPRIVWGKYLKQYRDQLLDDGTLAEELTQDDRERWDGVEIQRTVTDRIRKRYAN
;
A
#
# COMPACT_ATOMS: atom_id res chain seq x y z
N MET A 1 1.16 25.78 5.22
CA MET A 1 2.20 26.22 4.27
C MET A 1 2.35 25.12 3.25
N VAL A 2 2.47 25.49 1.97
CA VAL A 2 2.57 24.55 0.84
C VAL A 2 3.99 24.60 0.30
N ILE A 3 4.62 23.44 0.07
CA ILE A 3 5.90 23.37 -0.66
C ILE A 3 5.58 23.53 -2.14
N VAL A 4 6.13 24.56 -2.77
CA VAL A 4 5.88 24.89 -4.18
C VAL A 4 7.08 24.59 -5.06
N HIS A 5 8.28 24.47 -4.49
CA HIS A 5 9.48 24.17 -5.26
C HIS A 5 10.57 23.53 -4.39
N GLN A 6 11.33 22.61 -4.99
CA GLN A 6 12.52 22.00 -4.43
C GLN A 6 13.67 22.17 -5.42
N PRO A 7 14.54 23.18 -5.24
CA PRO A 7 15.57 23.53 -6.21
C PRO A 7 16.70 22.48 -6.34
N GLY A 8 16.77 21.51 -5.43
CA GLY A 8 17.81 20.48 -5.44
C GLY A 8 19.20 20.96 -5.01
N THR A 9 19.28 22.14 -4.37
CA THR A 9 20.51 22.65 -3.73
C THR A 9 20.41 22.63 -2.20
N VAL A 10 21.51 22.94 -1.53
CA VAL A 10 21.67 22.93 -0.08
C VAL A 10 21.60 24.33 0.53
N ALA A 11 21.33 24.40 1.82
CA ALA A 11 21.10 25.64 2.54
C ALA A 11 22.31 26.60 2.50
N SER A 12 23.53 26.07 2.43
CA SER A 12 24.76 26.87 2.29
C SER A 12 25.02 27.42 0.89
N GLU A 13 24.26 26.99 -0.11
CA GLU A 13 24.44 27.38 -1.51
C GLU A 13 23.28 28.24 -2.05
N TRP A 14 22.13 28.23 -1.35
CA TRP A 14 20.98 29.02 -1.75
C TRP A 14 20.99 30.41 -1.13
N ASP A 15 21.19 31.43 -1.96
CA ASP A 15 21.12 32.83 -1.56
C ASP A 15 19.68 33.27 -1.29
N VAL A 16 19.45 33.94 -0.16
CA VAL A 16 18.17 34.58 0.14
C VAL A 16 18.13 35.94 -0.56
N PRO A 17 17.23 36.14 -1.54
CA PRO A 17 17.22 37.34 -2.38
C PRO A 17 17.22 38.64 -1.56
N GLY A 18 18.11 39.57 -1.93
CA GLY A 18 18.19 40.89 -1.31
C GLY A 18 18.91 40.95 0.05
N THR A 19 19.41 39.83 0.58
CA THR A 19 20.11 39.81 1.88
C THR A 19 21.62 39.62 1.76
N GLY A 20 22.10 38.99 0.68
CA GLY A 20 23.51 38.61 0.52
C GLY A 20 23.96 37.51 1.48
N GLN A 21 23.01 36.82 2.12
CA GLN A 21 23.21 35.71 3.03
C GLN A 21 22.48 34.47 2.49
N THR A 22 22.99 33.29 2.85
CA THR A 22 22.44 32.00 2.46
C THR A 22 21.33 31.56 3.42
N VAL A 23 20.54 30.54 3.04
CA VAL A 23 19.54 29.94 3.93
C VAL A 23 20.19 29.41 5.21
N ALA A 24 21.42 28.87 5.13
CA ALA A 24 22.15 28.37 6.29
C ALA A 24 22.45 29.48 7.32
N ASP A 25 22.77 30.69 6.86
CA ASP A 25 23.10 31.84 7.74
C ASP A 25 21.91 32.32 8.58
N PHE A 26 20.68 32.02 8.17
CA PHE A 26 19.46 32.30 8.94
C PHE A 26 18.99 31.09 9.77
N ASN A 27 19.66 29.94 9.67
CA ASN A 27 19.21 28.66 10.19
C ASN A 27 20.34 27.85 10.86
N ASP A 28 21.14 28.49 11.72
CA ASP A 28 22.30 27.91 12.42
C ASP A 28 22.02 26.59 13.17
N ALA A 29 20.76 26.34 13.56
CA ALA A 29 20.34 25.12 14.22
C ALA A 29 20.27 23.88 13.29
N TYR A 30 20.44 24.07 11.98
CA TYR A 30 20.31 23.05 10.95
C TYR A 30 21.62 22.85 10.18
N ARG A 31 21.82 21.67 9.60
CA ARG A 31 23.06 21.38 8.87
C ARG A 31 23.14 22.23 7.59
N PRO A 32 24.30 22.84 7.26
CA PRO A 32 24.44 23.65 6.05
C PRO A 32 24.23 22.87 4.74
N ASP A 33 24.47 21.56 4.74
CA ASP A 33 24.23 20.64 3.61
C ASP A 33 22.78 20.12 3.54
N ALA A 34 21.86 20.63 4.37
CA ALA A 34 20.45 20.29 4.27
C ALA A 34 19.86 20.87 2.99
N LEU A 35 19.05 20.07 2.28
CA LEU A 35 18.34 20.53 1.09
C LEU A 35 17.39 21.68 1.41
N VAL A 36 17.18 22.56 0.42
CA VAL A 36 16.26 23.70 0.54
C VAL A 36 14.91 23.34 -0.06
N SER A 37 13.84 23.80 0.59
CA SER A 37 12.49 23.81 0.05
C SER A 37 11.91 25.22 0.08
N ILE A 38 11.21 25.60 -0.98
CA ILE A 38 10.49 26.86 -1.08
C ILE A 38 9.03 26.64 -0.72
N VAL A 39 8.52 27.47 0.19
CA VAL A 39 7.17 27.38 0.73
C VAL A 39 6.42 28.69 0.63
N VAL A 40 5.10 28.59 0.52
CA VAL A 40 4.16 29.72 0.59
C VAL A 40 3.07 29.48 1.64
N PHE A 41 2.39 30.53 2.08
CA PHE A 41 1.20 30.38 2.92
C PHE A 41 0.02 29.95 2.06
N GLU A 42 -0.68 28.90 2.50
CA GLU A 42 -1.77 28.27 1.75
C GLU A 42 -2.93 29.23 1.48
N GLN A 43 -3.27 30.08 2.46
CA GLN A 43 -4.35 31.06 2.31
C GLN A 43 -4.02 32.08 1.22
N ALA A 44 -2.83 32.69 1.27
CA ALA A 44 -2.39 33.64 0.25
C ALA A 44 -2.30 33.00 -1.14
N LEU A 45 -1.81 31.76 -1.22
CA LEU A 45 -1.78 30.99 -2.46
C LEU A 45 -3.19 30.74 -3.00
N SER A 46 -4.14 30.37 -2.14
CA SER A 46 -5.52 30.08 -2.56
C SER A 46 -6.32 31.34 -2.92
N ASP A 47 -5.97 32.50 -2.34
CA ASP A 47 -6.60 33.78 -2.66
C ASP A 47 -6.21 34.28 -4.07
N GLU A 48 -4.94 34.09 -4.47
CA GLU A 48 -4.45 34.51 -5.81
C GLU A 48 -4.53 33.41 -6.87
N LEU A 49 -4.42 32.14 -6.47
CA LEU A 49 -4.41 30.98 -7.35
C LEU A 49 -5.38 29.90 -6.82
N PRO A 50 -6.71 30.08 -6.90
CA PRO A 50 -7.69 29.21 -6.23
C PRO A 50 -7.63 27.73 -6.59
N ASP A 51 -7.23 27.43 -7.83
CA ASP A 51 -7.14 26.06 -8.37
C ASP A 51 -5.71 25.49 -8.33
N TRP A 52 -4.82 26.05 -7.49
CA TRP A 52 -3.41 25.65 -7.39
C TRP A 52 -3.23 24.14 -7.12
N ASN A 53 -4.19 23.52 -6.42
CA ASN A 53 -4.18 22.09 -6.09
C ASN A 53 -4.34 21.16 -7.30
N SER A 54 -4.70 21.71 -8.46
CA SER A 54 -4.90 20.97 -9.72
C SER A 54 -3.74 21.18 -10.71
N ILE A 55 -2.75 22.01 -10.34
CA ILE A 55 -1.55 22.29 -11.14
C ILE A 55 -0.49 21.24 -10.80
N ASP A 56 0.23 20.75 -11.81
CA ASP A 56 1.36 19.84 -11.59
C ASP A 56 2.46 20.52 -10.75
N GLY A 57 3.16 19.74 -9.92
CA GLY A 57 4.19 20.28 -9.04
C GLY A 57 5.34 20.99 -9.77
N ALA A 58 5.66 20.61 -11.01
CA ALA A 58 6.67 21.29 -11.82
C ALA A 58 6.19 22.68 -12.28
N ASP A 59 4.92 22.79 -12.67
CA ASP A 59 4.31 24.02 -13.21
C ASP A 59 3.82 24.97 -12.11
N LEU A 60 3.55 24.44 -10.91
CA LEU A 60 3.09 25.22 -9.76
C LEU A 60 4.09 26.30 -9.36
N TRP A 61 5.39 26.03 -9.46
CA TRP A 61 6.42 27.02 -9.13
C TRP A 61 6.43 28.21 -10.11
N GLU A 62 6.24 27.95 -11.40
CA GLU A 62 6.13 29.01 -12.41
C GLU A 62 4.90 29.87 -12.15
N ALA A 63 3.75 29.23 -11.92
CA ALA A 63 2.51 29.92 -11.62
C ALA A 63 2.61 30.78 -10.35
N VAL A 64 3.29 30.30 -9.30
CA VAL A 64 3.50 31.06 -8.06
C VAL A 64 4.40 32.28 -8.28
N GLN A 65 5.42 32.18 -9.13
CA GLN A 65 6.30 33.32 -9.43
C GLN A 65 5.59 34.46 -10.16
N ASP A 66 4.48 34.18 -10.85
CA ASP A 66 3.64 35.19 -11.51
C ASP A 66 2.61 35.85 -10.57
N THR A 67 2.53 35.40 -9.31
CA THR A 67 1.65 35.98 -8.28
C THR A 67 2.39 36.99 -7.39
N SER A 68 1.65 37.74 -6.57
CA SER A 68 2.25 38.56 -5.51
C SER A 68 2.46 37.82 -4.19
N VAL A 69 2.31 36.49 -4.19
CA VAL A 69 2.45 35.67 -2.98
C VAL A 69 3.92 35.59 -2.54
N ASP A 70 4.19 36.02 -1.31
CA ASP A 70 5.50 35.88 -0.70
C ASP A 70 5.89 34.40 -0.55
N HIS A 71 7.13 34.09 -0.95
CA HIS A 71 7.72 32.76 -0.82
C HIS A 71 8.94 32.78 0.10
N TYR A 72 9.14 31.68 0.82
CA TYR A 72 10.17 31.56 1.84
C TYR A 72 11.00 30.30 1.61
N ALA A 73 12.31 30.40 1.74
CA ALA A 73 13.23 29.27 1.64
C ALA A 73 13.59 28.75 3.04
N TYR A 74 13.45 27.44 3.26
CA TYR A 74 13.83 26.78 4.51
C TYR A 74 14.67 25.52 4.26
N PRO A 75 15.56 25.15 5.20
CA PRO A 75 16.12 23.80 5.22
C PRO A 75 15.00 22.77 5.39
N GLU A 76 14.99 21.72 4.57
CA GLU A 76 13.97 20.65 4.62
C GLU A 76 13.72 20.08 6.02
N PRO A 77 14.74 19.82 6.87
CA PRO A 77 14.52 19.30 8.22
C PRO A 77 13.73 20.24 9.14
N ARG A 78 13.61 21.53 8.80
CA ARG A 78 12.76 22.50 9.51
C ARG A 78 11.28 22.33 9.18
N LEU A 79 10.97 21.77 8.02
CA LEU A 79 9.60 21.55 7.55
C LEU A 79 9.07 20.24 8.13
N ILE A 80 8.23 20.34 9.15
CA ILE A 80 7.49 19.21 9.69
C ILE A 80 6.19 19.10 8.89
N ARG A 81 5.93 17.94 8.28
CA ARG A 81 4.65 17.69 7.59
C ARG A 81 3.49 17.93 8.55
N ALA A 82 2.46 18.66 8.14
CA ALA A 82 1.27 18.91 8.98
C ALA A 82 0.62 17.61 9.47
N THR A 83 0.69 16.54 8.67
CA THR A 83 0.23 15.18 9.02
C THR A 83 1.17 14.41 9.97
N ALA A 84 2.34 14.96 10.31
CA ALA A 84 3.25 14.40 11.30
C ALA A 84 2.91 14.85 12.73
N SER A 85 2.18 15.95 12.89
CA SER A 85 1.61 16.38 14.18
C SER A 85 0.22 15.79 14.40
N LEU A 86 -0.01 15.26 15.61
CA LEU A 86 -1.33 14.80 16.02
C LEU A 86 -2.29 16.01 16.14
N PRO A 87 -3.49 15.99 15.53
CA PRO A 87 -4.46 17.07 15.67
C PRO A 87 -4.91 17.27 17.12
N SER A 88 -5.09 18.53 17.53
CA SER A 88 -5.42 18.88 18.92
C SER A 88 -6.80 18.43 19.38
N ASN A 89 -7.71 18.10 18.45
CA ASN A 89 -9.05 17.57 18.73
C ASN A 89 -9.07 16.06 18.99
N ILE A 90 -7.91 15.39 18.96
CA ILE A 90 -7.78 13.98 19.32
C ILE A 90 -7.39 13.90 20.80
N GLU A 91 -8.38 13.65 21.66
CA GLU A 91 -8.20 13.74 23.12
C GLU A 91 -8.07 12.36 23.80
N THR A 92 -8.60 11.31 23.19
CA THR A 92 -8.61 9.95 23.76
C THR A 92 -7.82 8.93 22.93
N TYR A 93 -7.43 7.81 23.56
CA TYR A 93 -6.79 6.69 22.86
C TYR A 93 -7.68 6.06 21.79
N HIS A 94 -9.00 6.03 22.01
CA HIS A 94 -9.95 5.54 21.02
C HIS A 94 -9.94 6.41 19.76
N GLU A 95 -9.98 7.74 19.93
CA GLU A 95 -9.89 8.69 18.83
C GLU A 95 -8.54 8.65 18.12
N LEU A 96 -7.45 8.48 18.89
CA LEU A 96 -6.11 8.31 18.32
C LEU A 96 -6.05 7.08 17.39
N ILE A 97 -6.56 5.93 17.85
CA ILE A 97 -6.58 4.70 17.04
C ILE A 97 -7.45 4.90 15.79
N CYS A 98 -8.65 5.47 15.93
CA CYS A 98 -9.53 5.76 14.79
C CYS A 98 -8.86 6.71 13.78
N TYR A 99 -8.16 7.74 14.25
CA TYR A 99 -7.46 8.71 13.42
C TYR A 99 -6.30 8.06 12.66
N GLN A 100 -5.45 7.28 13.34
CA GLN A 100 -4.33 6.59 12.68
C GLN A 100 -4.83 5.53 11.70
N TYR A 101 -5.91 4.81 12.02
CA TYR A 101 -6.49 3.83 11.12
C TYR A 101 -7.12 4.49 9.88
N ALA A 102 -7.78 5.64 10.03
CA ALA A 102 -8.29 6.42 8.92
C ALA A 102 -7.16 6.90 7.98
N ARG A 103 -5.97 7.22 8.51
CA ARG A 103 -4.77 7.52 7.71
C ARG A 103 -4.28 6.30 6.92
N LEU A 104 -4.31 5.10 7.52
CA LEU A 104 -3.98 3.85 6.80
C LEU A 104 -4.96 3.59 5.65
N ILE A 105 -6.26 3.82 5.87
CA ILE A 105 -7.28 3.68 4.81
C ILE A 105 -7.04 4.71 3.70
N GLN A 106 -6.75 5.96 4.05
CA GLN A 106 -6.44 7.02 3.09
C GLN A 106 -5.23 6.67 2.23
N LEU A 107 -4.15 6.20 2.85
CA LEU A 107 -2.93 5.75 2.15
C LEU A 107 -3.22 4.57 1.23
N ALA A 108 -3.97 3.58 1.69
CA ALA A 108 -4.32 2.40 0.89
C ALA A 108 -5.25 2.74 -0.28
N ALA A 109 -6.09 3.77 -0.13
CA ALA A 109 -7.01 4.23 -1.17
C ALA A 109 -6.37 5.17 -2.19
N ASP A 110 -5.12 5.60 -1.95
CA ASP A 110 -4.40 6.58 -2.78
C ASP A 110 -5.17 7.90 -2.95
N VAL A 111 -5.86 8.33 -1.88
CA VAL A 111 -6.67 9.56 -1.86
C VAL A 111 -5.94 10.64 -1.06
N THR A 112 -5.72 11.81 -1.65
CA THR A 112 -4.95 12.89 -1.01
C THR A 112 -5.80 13.91 -0.23
N HIS A 113 -7.13 13.92 -0.41
CA HIS A 113 -8.02 14.93 0.20
C HIS A 113 -8.36 14.65 1.68
N GLU A 114 -8.24 15.67 2.54
CA GLU A 114 -8.45 15.56 4.00
C GLU A 114 -9.89 15.21 4.42
N GLY A 115 -10.90 15.59 3.63
CA GLY A 115 -12.29 15.24 3.94
C GLY A 115 -12.56 13.73 3.93
N PHE A 116 -11.78 12.94 3.17
CA PHE A 116 -11.88 11.48 3.21
C PHE A 116 -11.37 10.94 4.55
N LEU A 117 -10.25 11.46 5.04
CA LEU A 117 -9.66 11.11 6.34
C LEU A 117 -10.66 11.36 7.47
N TRP A 118 -11.21 12.58 7.57
CA TRP A 118 -12.12 12.95 8.65
C TRP A 118 -13.45 12.20 8.61
N LYS A 119 -13.97 11.92 7.42
CA LYS A 119 -15.15 11.05 7.27
C LYS A 119 -14.89 9.65 7.82
N ARG A 120 -13.77 9.02 7.46
CA ARG A 120 -13.42 7.67 7.95
C ARG A 120 -13.17 7.65 9.45
N TYR A 121 -12.51 8.68 9.98
CA TYR A 121 -12.33 8.85 11.42
C TYR A 121 -13.67 8.89 12.16
N SER A 122 -14.64 9.71 11.71
CA SER A 122 -15.96 9.79 12.36
C SER A 122 -16.70 8.45 12.31
N GLN A 123 -16.70 7.77 11.16
CA GLN A 123 -17.33 6.46 11.02
C GLN A 123 -16.72 5.39 11.94
N LEU A 124 -15.39 5.37 12.10
CA LEU A 124 -14.68 4.48 13.02
C LEU A 124 -15.04 4.80 14.47
N LYS A 125 -15.04 6.10 14.82
CA LYS A 125 -15.33 6.56 16.19
C LYS A 125 -16.77 6.27 16.60
N ASP A 126 -17.72 6.43 15.68
CA ASP A 126 -19.15 6.26 15.93
C ASP A 126 -19.59 4.79 15.78
N GLY A 127 -18.68 3.90 15.39
CA GLY A 127 -18.94 2.47 15.23
C GLY A 127 -19.70 2.10 13.95
N GLU A 128 -19.83 3.03 13.00
CA GLU A 128 -20.42 2.79 11.68
C GLU A 128 -19.47 2.02 10.74
N TYR A 129 -18.19 1.94 11.11
CA TYR A 129 -17.15 1.25 10.37
C TYR A 129 -16.21 0.53 11.34
N GLU A 130 -15.94 -0.75 11.08
CA GLU A 130 -15.02 -1.54 11.91
C GLU A 130 -13.62 -1.61 11.27
N MET A 131 -12.60 -1.65 12.13
CA MET A 131 -11.23 -1.91 11.67
C MET A 131 -11.16 -3.32 11.07
N ALA A 132 -10.44 -3.46 9.96
CA ALA A 132 -10.21 -4.77 9.36
C ALA A 132 -9.43 -5.69 10.32
N SER A 133 -9.66 -6.99 10.20
CA SER A 133 -8.92 -8.01 10.94
C SER A 133 -7.41 -7.94 10.67
N ILE A 134 -6.61 -8.31 11.68
CA ILE A 134 -5.14 -8.45 11.62
C ILE A 134 -4.65 -9.32 10.45
N THR A 135 -5.52 -10.19 9.93
CA THR A 135 -5.25 -10.97 8.71
C THR A 135 -4.86 -10.06 7.54
N LYS A 136 -5.36 -8.81 7.48
CA LYS A 136 -5.03 -7.86 6.42
C LYS A 136 -3.57 -7.39 6.48
N GLU A 137 -3.04 -7.20 7.68
CA GLU A 137 -1.63 -6.88 7.92
C GLU A 137 -0.74 -8.11 7.69
N ASP A 138 -1.14 -9.30 8.16
CA ASP A 138 -0.43 -10.58 7.88
C ASP A 138 -0.32 -10.84 6.38
N LYS A 139 -1.40 -10.53 5.67
CA LYS A 139 -1.45 -10.44 4.22
C LYS A 139 -0.35 -9.47 3.76
N TYR A 140 -0.47 -8.17 3.99
CA TYR A 140 0.54 -7.22 3.47
C TYR A 140 2.00 -7.63 3.76
N GLN A 141 2.29 -8.18 4.93
CA GLN A 141 3.60 -8.74 5.26
C GLN A 141 4.07 -9.84 4.29
N LEU A 142 3.21 -10.78 3.91
CA LEU A 142 3.55 -11.80 2.90
C LEU A 142 3.72 -11.23 1.48
N GLN A 143 3.13 -10.06 1.19
CA GLN A 143 3.24 -9.36 -0.09
C GLN A 143 4.55 -8.58 -0.18
N GLU A 144 4.92 -7.93 0.91
CA GLU A 144 6.12 -7.09 1.00
C GLU A 144 7.42 -7.92 0.98
N ASP A 145 7.36 -9.22 1.29
CA ASP A 145 8.53 -10.09 1.20
C ASP A 145 8.86 -10.57 -0.21
N PHE A 146 7.91 -10.75 -1.14
CA PHE A 146 8.22 -11.08 -2.54
C PHE A 146 7.08 -10.69 -3.49
N GLY A 147 7.28 -9.61 -4.24
CA GLY A 147 6.46 -9.20 -5.39
C GLY A 147 6.59 -10.16 -6.58
N VAL A 148 6.49 -11.46 -6.35
CA VAL A 148 6.44 -12.51 -7.37
C VAL A 148 5.12 -13.25 -7.22
N CYS A 149 4.33 -13.28 -8.29
CA CYS A 149 3.09 -14.03 -8.28
C CYS A 149 3.35 -15.53 -8.09
N VAL A 150 2.64 -16.16 -7.16
CA VAL A 150 2.75 -17.61 -6.91
C VAL A 150 2.30 -18.44 -8.12
N TYR A 151 1.44 -17.91 -8.97
CA TYR A 151 0.91 -18.58 -10.16
C TYR A 151 1.84 -18.38 -11.36
N CYS A 152 1.87 -17.18 -11.95
CA CYS A 152 2.63 -16.92 -13.17
C CYS A 152 4.14 -16.70 -12.98
N LYS A 153 4.62 -16.69 -11.72
CA LYS A 153 6.05 -16.54 -11.37
C LYS A 153 6.71 -15.24 -11.86
N THR A 154 5.92 -14.27 -12.28
CA THR A 154 6.41 -12.98 -12.75
C THR A 154 6.51 -11.99 -11.59
N GLU A 155 7.51 -11.12 -11.63
CA GLU A 155 7.64 -10.01 -10.68
C GLU A 155 6.55 -8.97 -10.97
N ALA A 156 5.69 -8.70 -10.00
CA ALA A 156 4.57 -7.78 -10.08
C ALA A 156 4.09 -7.37 -8.69
N LYS A 157 3.36 -6.26 -8.58
CA LYS A 157 2.57 -5.95 -7.39
C LYS A 157 1.56 -7.09 -7.19
N THR A 158 1.64 -7.80 -6.07
CA THR A 158 0.77 -8.91 -5.73
C THR A 158 -0.37 -8.45 -4.82
N THR A 159 -1.54 -9.04 -5.00
CA THR A 159 -2.68 -9.09 -4.08
C THR A 159 -2.69 -10.45 -3.36
N PHE A 160 -3.63 -10.67 -2.42
CA PHE A 160 -3.86 -12.00 -1.85
C PHE A 160 -5.02 -12.68 -2.53
N ASP A 161 -4.73 -13.85 -3.06
CA ASP A 161 -5.74 -14.78 -3.56
C ASP A 161 -6.03 -15.83 -2.48
N HIS A 162 -7.30 -16.20 -2.36
CA HIS A 162 -7.75 -17.31 -1.54
C HIS A 162 -7.63 -18.60 -2.35
N VAL A 163 -6.84 -19.54 -1.85
CA VAL A 163 -6.58 -20.83 -2.50
C VAL A 163 -7.87 -21.62 -2.67
N ILE A 164 -8.69 -21.69 -1.62
CA ILE A 164 -10.11 -22.08 -1.70
C ILE A 164 -10.94 -20.79 -1.63
N PRO A 165 -11.81 -20.50 -2.62
CA PRO A 165 -12.69 -19.33 -2.60
C PRO A 165 -13.49 -19.23 -1.29
N THR A 166 -13.74 -18.01 -0.82
CA THR A 166 -14.52 -17.80 0.41
C THR A 166 -15.97 -18.24 0.26
N GLY A 167 -16.53 -18.12 -0.95
CA GLY A 167 -17.85 -18.65 -1.30
C GLY A 167 -17.97 -20.17 -1.15
N ASP A 168 -16.85 -20.89 -1.26
CA ASP A 168 -16.78 -22.36 -1.18
C ASP A 168 -16.37 -22.85 0.22
N GLY A 169 -16.43 -21.98 1.23
CA GLY A 169 -16.06 -22.28 2.61
C GLY A 169 -14.58 -22.02 2.93
N GLY A 170 -13.82 -21.42 2.02
CA GLY A 170 -12.44 -21.03 2.26
C GLY A 170 -12.32 -19.97 3.37
N ALA A 171 -11.53 -20.25 4.41
CA ALA A 171 -11.34 -19.31 5.52
C ALA A 171 -10.61 -18.03 5.06
N ASP A 172 -11.00 -16.86 5.57
CA ASP A 172 -10.25 -15.61 5.38
C ASP A 172 -9.07 -15.52 6.35
N THR A 173 -8.12 -16.45 6.20
CA THR A 173 -6.91 -16.53 7.00
C THR A 173 -5.68 -16.67 6.12
N ILE A 174 -4.52 -16.28 6.67
CA ILE A 174 -3.24 -16.40 5.98
C ILE A 174 -2.95 -17.84 5.53
N SER A 175 -3.49 -18.83 6.24
CA SER A 175 -3.38 -20.26 5.91
C SER A 175 -3.97 -20.59 4.54
N ASN A 176 -5.08 -19.94 4.16
CA ASN A 176 -5.77 -20.11 2.88
C ASN A 176 -5.35 -19.08 1.82
N GLN A 177 -4.36 -18.22 2.10
CA GLN A 177 -4.00 -17.14 1.18
C GLN A 177 -2.57 -17.23 0.64
N VAL A 178 -2.40 -16.73 -0.58
CA VAL A 178 -1.14 -16.71 -1.32
C VAL A 178 -0.96 -15.40 -2.13
N PRO A 179 0.27 -14.94 -2.34
CA PRO A 179 0.53 -13.76 -3.16
C PRO A 179 0.28 -14.05 -4.64
N ALA A 180 -0.60 -13.29 -5.29
CA ALA A 180 -0.94 -13.41 -6.70
C ALA A 180 -0.97 -12.04 -7.37
N CYS A 181 -0.46 -11.87 -8.59
CA CYS A 181 -0.66 -10.59 -9.30
C CYS A 181 -2.15 -10.37 -9.60
N GLN A 182 -2.54 -9.12 -9.82
CA GLN A 182 -3.93 -8.76 -10.09
C GLN A 182 -4.53 -9.57 -11.26
N SER A 183 -3.76 -9.78 -12.35
CA SER A 183 -4.25 -10.55 -13.50
C SER A 183 -4.53 -12.01 -13.17
N CYS A 184 -3.64 -12.70 -12.45
CA CYS A 184 -3.88 -14.08 -12.03
C CYS A 184 -4.99 -14.17 -10.99
N ASN A 185 -5.01 -13.26 -10.02
CA ASN A 185 -6.05 -13.21 -8.99
C ASN A 185 -7.44 -13.02 -9.61
N SER A 186 -7.60 -12.04 -10.49
CA SER A 186 -8.87 -11.80 -11.20
C SER A 186 -9.22 -12.90 -12.19
N SER A 187 -8.24 -13.53 -12.83
CA SER A 187 -8.49 -14.66 -13.74
C SER A 187 -8.94 -15.92 -13.02
N LYS A 188 -8.42 -16.18 -11.81
CA LYS A 188 -8.89 -17.28 -10.97
C LYS A 188 -10.28 -16.93 -10.42
N GLY A 189 -10.42 -15.76 -9.80
CA GLY A 189 -11.66 -15.37 -9.13
C GLY A 189 -12.14 -16.45 -8.16
N ASP A 190 -13.41 -16.81 -8.31
CA ASP A 190 -14.08 -17.85 -7.51
C ASP A 190 -13.89 -19.27 -8.10
N ALA A 191 -13.03 -19.46 -9.11
CA ALA A 191 -12.76 -20.77 -9.64
C ALA A 191 -11.92 -21.62 -8.66
N ASP A 192 -12.17 -22.93 -8.69
CA ASP A 192 -11.33 -23.90 -8.00
C ASP A 192 -9.90 -23.87 -8.55
N VAL A 193 -8.92 -23.89 -7.66
CA VAL A 193 -7.52 -23.72 -8.06
C VAL A 193 -7.00 -24.90 -8.91
N ILE A 194 -7.57 -26.11 -8.74
CA ILE A 194 -7.18 -27.28 -9.53
C ILE A 194 -7.66 -27.11 -10.96
N GLU A 195 -8.96 -26.87 -11.13
CA GLU A 195 -9.61 -26.70 -12.44
C GLU A 195 -9.01 -25.52 -13.19
N TRP A 196 -8.84 -24.38 -12.51
CA TRP A 196 -8.24 -23.19 -13.12
C TRP A 196 -6.80 -23.42 -13.60
N CYS A 197 -5.99 -24.19 -12.86
CA CYS A 197 -4.64 -24.55 -13.32
C CYS A 197 -4.69 -25.51 -14.52
N LYS A 198 -5.60 -26.49 -14.51
CA LYS A 198 -5.82 -27.43 -15.63
C LYS A 198 -6.23 -26.73 -16.91
N GLU A 199 -7.17 -25.79 -16.84
CA GLU A 199 -7.63 -25.00 -17.99
C GLU A 199 -6.50 -24.19 -18.63
N ARG A 200 -5.54 -23.74 -17.82
CA ARG A 200 -4.33 -23.03 -18.26
C ARG A 200 -3.22 -23.95 -18.74
N GLY A 201 -3.36 -25.27 -18.56
CA GLY A 201 -2.30 -26.24 -18.82
C GLY A 201 -1.06 -26.00 -17.95
N GLU A 202 -1.25 -25.48 -16.73
CA GLU A 202 -0.19 -25.15 -15.79
C GLU A 202 -0.23 -26.03 -14.54
N PRO A 203 0.93 -26.41 -13.97
CA PRO A 203 0.99 -27.17 -12.73
C PRO A 203 0.63 -26.30 -11.51
N VAL A 204 -0.01 -26.90 -10.51
CA VAL A 204 -0.32 -26.23 -9.25
C VAL A 204 0.97 -25.95 -8.47
N PRO A 205 1.22 -24.71 -8.02
CA PRO A 205 2.40 -24.40 -7.21
C PRO A 205 2.41 -25.19 -5.90
N ARG A 206 3.57 -25.76 -5.51
CA ARG A 206 3.67 -26.58 -4.30
C ARG A 206 3.14 -25.90 -3.02
N ILE A 207 3.37 -24.59 -2.86
CA ILE A 207 2.87 -23.85 -1.68
C ILE A 207 1.34 -23.78 -1.70
N VAL A 208 0.76 -23.47 -2.86
CA VAL A 208 -0.70 -23.46 -3.08
C VAL A 208 -1.26 -24.83 -2.76
N TRP A 209 -0.67 -25.89 -3.34
CA TRP A 209 -1.08 -27.26 -3.09
C TRP A 209 -1.03 -27.66 -1.62
N GLY A 210 0.06 -27.32 -0.91
CA GLY A 210 0.21 -27.63 0.50
C GLY A 210 -0.79 -26.88 1.41
N LYS A 211 -1.24 -25.69 1.01
CA LYS A 211 -2.30 -24.94 1.71
C LYS A 211 -3.67 -25.53 1.39
N TYR A 212 -3.97 -25.73 0.11
CA TYR A 212 -5.20 -26.34 -0.39
C TYR A 212 -5.50 -27.66 0.33
N LEU A 213 -4.55 -28.60 0.35
CA LEU A 213 -4.74 -29.91 0.99
C LEU A 213 -5.07 -29.83 2.48
N LYS A 214 -4.47 -28.87 3.20
CA LYS A 214 -4.74 -28.69 4.64
C LYS A 214 -6.13 -28.12 4.85
N GLN A 215 -6.48 -27.08 4.11
CA GLN A 215 -7.80 -26.46 4.20
C GLN A 215 -8.91 -27.42 3.79
N TYR A 216 -8.73 -28.15 2.67
CA TYR A 216 -9.70 -29.14 2.21
C TYR A 216 -9.87 -30.30 3.20
N ARG A 217 -8.78 -30.79 3.80
CA ARG A 217 -8.85 -31.79 4.87
C ARG A 217 -9.64 -31.29 6.08
N ASP A 218 -9.39 -30.05 6.50
CA ASP A 218 -10.06 -29.47 7.66
C ASP A 218 -11.57 -29.29 7.37
N GLN A 219 -11.93 -28.88 6.15
CA GLN A 219 -13.33 -28.83 5.69
C GLN A 219 -14.00 -30.22 5.73
N LEU A 220 -13.37 -31.27 5.20
CA LEU A 220 -13.90 -32.64 5.27
C LEU A 220 -14.04 -33.18 6.70
N LEU A 221 -13.19 -32.74 7.62
CA LEU A 221 -13.31 -33.09 9.04
C LEU A 221 -14.51 -32.40 9.69
N ASP A 222 -14.67 -31.11 9.41
CA ASP A 222 -15.77 -30.30 9.95
C ASP A 222 -17.13 -30.78 9.41
N ASP A 223 -17.17 -31.17 8.14
CA ASP A 223 -18.35 -31.73 7.47
C ASP A 223 -18.62 -33.21 7.86
N GLY A 224 -17.65 -33.87 8.51
CA GLY A 224 -17.75 -35.27 8.91
C GLY A 224 -17.62 -36.29 7.76
N THR A 225 -17.20 -35.85 6.58
CA THR A 225 -17.16 -36.63 5.33
C THR A 225 -15.78 -37.23 5.03
N LEU A 226 -14.75 -36.96 5.84
CA LEU A 226 -13.38 -37.43 5.60
C LEU A 226 -13.25 -38.95 5.34
N ALA A 227 -14.13 -39.77 5.92
CA ALA A 227 -14.10 -41.23 5.79
C ALA A 227 -15.01 -41.78 4.67
N GLU A 228 -15.70 -40.91 3.93
CA GLU A 228 -16.61 -41.31 2.85
C GLU A 228 -15.86 -41.68 1.56
N GLU A 229 -16.55 -42.38 0.65
CA GLU A 229 -15.97 -42.74 -0.65
C GLU A 229 -15.92 -41.52 -1.58
N LEU A 230 -14.82 -41.38 -2.33
CA LEU A 230 -14.68 -40.32 -3.34
C LEU A 230 -15.75 -40.44 -4.43
N THR A 231 -16.44 -39.33 -4.67
CA THR A 231 -17.40 -39.19 -5.77
C THR A 231 -16.71 -39.34 -7.13
N GLN A 232 -17.48 -39.63 -8.19
CA GLN A 232 -16.94 -39.66 -9.55
C GLN A 232 -16.41 -38.27 -9.97
N ASP A 233 -17.14 -37.21 -9.63
CA ASP A 233 -16.76 -35.84 -9.95
C ASP A 233 -15.43 -35.45 -9.26
N ASP A 234 -15.24 -35.82 -8.00
CA ASP A 234 -13.95 -35.62 -7.32
C ASP A 234 -12.83 -36.45 -7.95
N ARG A 235 -13.10 -37.69 -8.40
CA ARG A 235 -12.08 -38.47 -9.10
C ARG A 235 -11.62 -37.78 -10.37
N GLU A 236 -12.55 -37.24 -11.16
CA GLU A 236 -12.24 -36.52 -12.40
C GLU A 236 -11.53 -35.18 -12.12
N ARG A 237 -11.97 -34.45 -11.10
CA ARG A 237 -11.35 -33.20 -10.64
C ARG A 237 -9.90 -33.41 -10.20
N TRP A 238 -9.59 -34.48 -9.49
CA TRP A 238 -8.25 -34.73 -8.96
C TRP A 238 -7.33 -35.50 -9.92
N ASP A 239 -7.87 -36.09 -10.99
CA ASP A 239 -7.07 -36.81 -11.98
C ASP A 239 -6.13 -35.86 -12.75
N GLY A 240 -4.91 -36.29 -13.05
CA GLY A 240 -3.95 -35.52 -13.84
C GLY A 240 -3.42 -34.22 -13.22
N VAL A 241 -3.56 -34.00 -11.90
CA VAL A 241 -3.00 -32.80 -11.24
C VAL A 241 -1.48 -32.85 -11.20
N GLU A 242 -0.84 -31.88 -11.85
CA GLU A 242 0.61 -31.69 -11.80
C GLU A 242 1.01 -30.70 -10.70
N ILE A 243 2.11 -30.97 -9.99
CA ILE A 243 2.61 -30.12 -8.89
C ILE A 243 3.99 -29.59 -9.23
N GLN A 244 4.16 -28.27 -9.18
CA GLN A 244 5.45 -27.63 -9.42
C GLN A 244 6.13 -27.27 -8.09
N ARG A 245 7.27 -27.90 -7.79
CA ARG A 245 8.15 -27.48 -6.70
C ARG A 245 8.93 -26.24 -7.12
N THR A 246 8.73 -25.13 -6.41
CA THR A 246 9.57 -23.95 -6.53
C THR A 246 10.97 -24.30 -6.00
N VAL A 247 11.93 -24.57 -6.88
CA VAL A 247 13.34 -24.36 -6.54
C VAL A 247 13.60 -22.89 -6.78
N THR A 248 13.76 -22.13 -5.70
CA THR A 248 14.06 -20.71 -5.74
C THR A 248 15.49 -20.51 -6.28
N ASP A 249 15.71 -20.70 -7.58
CA ASP A 249 17.00 -20.33 -8.21
C ASP A 249 17.24 -18.81 -8.21
N ARG A 250 16.26 -18.01 -7.77
CA ARG A 250 16.36 -16.55 -7.72
C ARG A 250 17.06 -15.96 -6.48
N ILE A 251 17.38 -16.74 -5.43
CA ILE A 251 18.30 -16.25 -4.38
C ILE A 251 19.76 -16.26 -4.88
N ARG A 252 20.10 -17.11 -5.87
CA ARG A 252 21.47 -17.18 -6.41
C ARG A 252 21.81 -16.12 -7.46
N LYS A 253 20.82 -15.50 -8.13
CA LYS A 253 21.10 -14.52 -9.21
C LYS A 253 21.20 -13.06 -8.77
N ARG A 254 20.80 -12.70 -7.55
CA ARG A 254 20.97 -11.32 -7.04
C ARG A 254 22.38 -11.00 -6.52
N TYR A 255 23.24 -12.02 -6.41
CA TYR A 255 24.66 -11.88 -6.03
C TYR A 255 25.62 -12.44 -7.09
N ALA A 256 25.14 -12.69 -8.32
CA ALA A 256 25.96 -13.30 -9.38
C ALA A 256 26.04 -12.46 -10.67
N ASN A 257 25.67 -11.19 -10.64
CA ASN A 257 26.01 -10.20 -11.67
C ASN A 257 26.34 -8.86 -11.00
#